data_AF-A0A7J4T615-F1
#
_entry.id   AF-A0A7J4T615-F1
#
_cell.length_a   1.000
_cell.length_b   1.000
_cell.length_c   1.000
_cell.angle_alpha   90.00
_cell.angle_beta   90.00
_cell.angle_gamma   90.00
#
_symmetry.space_group_name_H-M   'P 1'
#
loop_
_entity.id
_entity.type
_entity.pdbx_description
1 polymer ?
#
loop_
_entity_poly.entity_id
_entity_poly.type
_entity_poly.pdbx_seq_one_letter_code
_entity_poly.pdbx_strand_id
1 'polypeptide(L)'
;MNQYGNNDILKDDEELEKARERYGIGMDGQGFSLLREGREIQANGTFGIYNKHEGYNYIHGEIDFPVALDRFFGVQTNKSRHNVHKDMKKAMAAHLEDVRLKAYYDNQKDGTENNELKENGPKIPESELIGKRIRPLLKQPRLTDEEIRSAEAMRLEMLLEEKERYEALISPRIEEVKQNLADAESNGDDESINTLTYTLNELTEVQREWIERIESRWMTHSPNRIFIGDTISRDVYKMRDAGDEAHITINNQTEFYRKVYSKVLNADHKSLKLKTLMDLMFSSLGYAEFLDGKSSQEKSMFWQVAREEVSLHIDQFVKLMPDHDNGGESDES
;
A
#
# COMPACT_ATOMS: atom_id res chain seq x y z
N MET A 1 1.26 31.20 7.84
CA MET A 1 0.86 30.58 9.12
C MET A 1 0.36 29.19 8.78
N ASN A 2 1.23 28.18 8.86
CA ASN A 2 0.88 26.79 8.58
C ASN A 2 1.51 25.98 9.72
N GLN A 3 0.75 25.74 10.78
CA GLN A 3 1.22 25.09 12.02
C GLN A 3 0.28 23.99 12.53
N TYR A 4 -0.65 23.52 11.70
CA TYR A 4 -1.68 22.55 12.12
C TYR A 4 -1.77 21.33 11.19
N GLY A 5 -0.64 20.76 10.76
CA GLY A 5 -0.66 19.56 9.90
C GLY A 5 0.36 18.48 10.23
N ASN A 6 1.39 18.76 11.03
CA ASN A 6 2.45 17.78 11.34
C ASN A 6 2.50 17.36 12.81
N ASN A 7 1.89 18.11 13.73
CA ASN A 7 2.04 17.85 15.17
C ASN A 7 1.11 16.77 15.72
N ASP A 8 -0.04 16.50 15.06
CA ASP A 8 -0.98 15.48 15.55
C ASP A 8 -0.56 14.07 15.11
N ILE A 9 -0.04 13.91 13.89
CA ILE A 9 0.53 12.63 13.40
C ILE A 9 1.75 12.22 14.26
N LEU A 10 2.64 13.16 14.56
CA LEU A 10 3.81 12.89 15.40
C LEU A 10 3.45 12.61 16.87
N LYS A 11 2.34 13.16 17.36
CA LYS A 11 1.83 12.87 18.70
C LYS A 11 1.25 11.46 18.78
N ASP A 12 0.46 11.06 17.78
CA ASP A 12 -0.13 9.72 17.74
C ASP A 12 0.96 8.64 17.62
N ASP A 13 2.00 8.87 16.81
CA ASP A 13 3.16 7.96 16.72
C ASP A 13 3.93 7.86 18.04
N GLU A 14 4.17 8.99 18.73
CA GLU A 14 4.88 9.00 20.02
C GLU A 14 4.05 8.35 21.13
N GLU A 15 2.72 8.51 21.13
CA GLU A 15 1.83 7.82 22.07
C GLU A 15 1.71 6.33 21.76
N LEU A 16 1.69 5.93 20.49
CA LEU A 16 1.75 4.53 20.07
C LEU A 16 3.06 3.87 20.46
N GLU A 17 4.19 4.55 20.29
CA GLU A 17 5.50 4.03 20.67
C GLU A 17 5.61 3.87 22.20
N LYS A 18 5.13 4.86 22.97
CA LYS A 18 5.00 4.75 24.44
C LYS A 18 4.06 3.64 24.87
N ALA A 19 2.95 3.42 24.15
CA ALA A 19 2.02 2.32 24.42
C ALA A 19 2.69 0.97 24.13
N ARG A 20 3.39 0.84 23.00
CA ARG A 20 4.16 -0.37 22.65
C ARG A 20 5.22 -0.68 23.70
N GLU A 21 6.00 0.31 24.12
CA GLU A 21 6.98 0.16 25.20
C GLU A 21 6.31 -0.26 26.51
N ARG A 22 5.19 0.36 26.88
CA ARG A 22 4.46 0.05 28.11
C ARG A 22 3.92 -1.38 28.14
N TYR A 23 3.45 -1.89 27.01
CA TYR A 23 2.90 -3.24 26.88
C TYR A 23 3.94 -4.28 26.41
N GLY A 24 5.21 -3.89 26.22
CA GLY A 24 6.27 -4.77 25.73
C GLY A 24 6.12 -5.18 24.26
N ILE A 25 5.20 -4.57 23.51
CA ILE A 25 4.91 -4.98 22.13
C ILE A 25 6.08 -4.55 21.22
N GLY A 26 6.79 -5.53 20.66
CA GLY A 26 7.90 -5.31 19.74
C GLY A 26 9.06 -6.28 19.95
N MET A 27 10.15 -6.07 19.18
CA MET A 27 11.27 -7.00 19.23
C MET A 27 11.95 -7.06 20.61
N ASP A 28 11.97 -5.96 21.35
CA ASP A 28 12.67 -5.88 22.64
C ASP A 28 11.87 -6.48 23.79
N GLY A 29 10.54 -6.35 23.79
CA GLY A 29 9.68 -6.93 24.82
C GLY A 29 9.30 -8.40 24.58
N GLN A 30 9.46 -8.93 23.37
CA GLN A 30 9.19 -10.36 23.12
C GLN A 30 10.02 -11.27 24.03
N GLY A 31 9.39 -12.33 24.54
CA GLY A 31 10.06 -13.33 25.37
C GLY A 31 9.20 -13.80 26.52
N PHE A 32 9.86 -14.36 27.52
CA PHE A 32 9.23 -14.78 28.74
C PHE A 32 9.83 -14.05 29.93
N SER A 33 8.98 -13.69 30.89
CA SER A 33 9.37 -13.27 32.23
C SER A 33 9.51 -14.51 33.11
N LEU A 34 10.67 -14.62 33.77
CA LEU A 34 11.00 -15.72 34.66
C LEU A 34 10.74 -15.30 36.11
N LEU A 35 9.74 -15.91 36.73
CA LEU A 35 9.37 -15.68 38.13
C LEU A 35 9.79 -16.87 38.98
N ARG A 36 10.32 -16.59 40.17
CA ARG A 36 10.62 -17.58 41.19
C ARG A 36 9.80 -17.27 42.42
N GLU A 37 8.85 -18.13 42.76
CA GLU A 37 7.92 -17.91 43.87
C GLU A 37 7.26 -16.52 43.76
N GLY A 38 6.80 -16.17 42.55
CA GLY A 38 6.20 -14.86 42.26
C GLY A 38 7.14 -13.66 42.25
N ARG A 39 8.46 -13.84 42.45
CA ARG A 39 9.45 -12.78 42.27
C ARG A 39 10.07 -12.84 40.88
N GLU A 40 9.90 -11.78 40.09
CA GLU A 40 10.56 -11.66 38.79
C GLU A 40 12.09 -11.61 38.97
N ILE A 41 12.77 -12.45 38.19
CA ILE A 41 14.22 -12.57 38.14
C ILE A 41 14.76 -12.01 36.83
N GLN A 42 14.07 -12.24 35.72
CA GLN A 42 14.48 -11.79 34.40
C GLN A 42 13.25 -11.55 33.53
N ALA A 43 13.21 -10.43 32.82
CA ALA A 43 12.17 -10.08 31.86
C ALA A 43 12.63 -10.31 30.41
N ASN A 44 11.67 -10.51 29.50
CA ASN A 44 11.84 -10.47 28.04
C ASN A 44 12.93 -11.40 27.49
N GLY A 45 13.14 -12.55 28.15
CA GLY A 45 14.12 -13.54 27.77
C GLY A 45 13.52 -14.57 26.82
N THR A 46 14.16 -14.85 25.67
CA THR A 46 13.74 -15.98 24.84
C THR A 46 14.25 -17.32 25.37
N PHE A 47 15.21 -17.29 26.30
CA PHE A 47 15.91 -18.45 26.88
C PHE A 47 16.44 -19.43 25.80
N GLY A 48 16.66 -18.90 24.59
CA GLY A 48 17.02 -19.62 23.38
C GLY A 48 15.98 -20.64 22.89
N ILE A 49 14.75 -20.60 23.41
CA ILE A 49 13.62 -21.42 22.95
C ILE A 49 13.27 -21.05 21.50
N TYR A 50 13.37 -19.77 21.18
CA TYR A 50 13.23 -19.23 19.83
C TYR A 50 14.15 -18.02 19.63
N ASN A 51 14.35 -17.65 18.37
CA ASN A 51 15.05 -16.43 18.00
C ASN A 51 14.03 -15.30 17.85
N LYS A 52 14.41 -14.14 18.40
CA LYS A 52 13.65 -12.90 18.27
C LYS A 52 13.35 -12.60 16.79
N HIS A 53 12.09 -12.35 16.44
CA HIS A 53 11.64 -12.11 15.07
C HIS A 53 10.39 -11.21 15.08
N GLU A 54 10.18 -10.41 14.03
CA GLU A 54 9.04 -9.48 13.92
C GLU A 54 7.68 -10.19 14.02
N GLY A 55 7.60 -11.40 13.47
CA GLY A 55 6.41 -12.27 13.58
C GLY A 55 6.07 -12.73 15.01
N TYR A 56 6.94 -12.52 16.00
CA TYR A 56 6.72 -12.89 17.41
C TYR A 56 6.52 -11.68 18.33
N ASN A 57 6.26 -10.48 17.79
CA ASN A 57 6.14 -9.23 18.55
C ASN A 57 5.05 -9.24 19.64
N TYR A 58 4.07 -10.14 19.55
CA TYR A 58 2.99 -10.30 20.53
C TYR A 58 3.23 -11.43 21.54
N ILE A 59 4.30 -12.22 21.38
CA ILE A 59 4.59 -13.36 22.25
C ILE A 59 5.21 -12.88 23.56
N HIS A 60 4.38 -12.93 24.59
CA HIS A 60 4.74 -12.68 25.98
C HIS A 60 4.23 -13.84 26.82
N GLY A 61 5.02 -14.26 27.79
CA GLY A 61 4.57 -15.28 28.74
C GLY A 61 5.32 -15.22 30.05
N GLU A 62 4.71 -15.78 31.06
CA GLU A 62 5.29 -15.85 32.40
C GLU A 62 5.59 -17.31 32.74
N ILE A 63 6.78 -17.55 33.28
CA ILE A 63 7.20 -18.85 33.79
C ILE A 63 7.45 -18.69 35.28
N ASP A 64 6.47 -19.06 36.09
CA ASP A 64 6.63 -19.16 37.54
C ASP A 64 7.09 -20.57 37.92
N PHE A 65 8.14 -20.67 38.72
CA PHE A 65 8.67 -21.94 39.19
C PHE A 65 9.04 -21.90 40.69
N PRO A 66 8.82 -23.02 41.41
CA PRO A 66 9.17 -23.12 42.82
C PRO A 66 10.68 -23.29 43.03
N VAL A 67 11.16 -22.98 44.25
CA VAL A 67 12.60 -23.08 44.63
C VAL A 67 13.22 -24.45 44.34
N ALA A 68 12.43 -25.53 44.38
CA ALA A 68 12.90 -26.88 44.08
C ALA A 68 13.49 -27.03 42.67
N LEU A 69 13.11 -26.15 41.73
CA LEU A 69 13.56 -26.18 40.34
C LEU A 69 14.73 -25.22 40.05
N ASP A 70 15.31 -24.58 41.07
CA ASP A 70 16.44 -23.64 40.94
C ASP A 70 17.61 -24.22 40.11
N ARG A 71 17.88 -25.53 40.25
CA ARG A 71 18.93 -26.24 39.52
C ARG A 71 18.67 -26.30 38.01
N PHE A 72 17.41 -26.38 37.59
CA PHE A 72 17.03 -26.48 36.18
C PHE A 72 16.98 -25.12 35.48
N PHE A 73 16.68 -24.06 36.23
CA PHE A 73 16.71 -22.67 35.74
C PHE A 73 18.05 -21.97 35.97
N GLY A 74 19.02 -22.66 36.59
CA GLY A 74 20.39 -22.18 36.75
C GLY A 74 20.49 -20.95 37.66
N VAL A 75 19.64 -20.82 38.67
CA VAL A 75 19.60 -19.67 39.59
C VAL A 75 20.82 -19.72 40.51
N GLN A 76 21.86 -18.93 40.19
CA GLN A 76 23.05 -18.80 41.04
C GLN A 76 22.83 -17.79 42.19
N THR A 77 23.61 -17.92 43.27
CA THR A 77 23.58 -17.05 44.47
C THR A 77 23.69 -15.56 44.15
N ASN A 78 24.31 -15.20 43.03
CA ASN A 78 24.51 -13.80 42.61
C ASN A 78 23.41 -13.25 41.69
N LYS A 79 22.32 -14.00 41.45
CA LYS A 79 21.10 -13.60 40.70
C LYS A 79 21.33 -12.90 39.34
N SER A 80 22.50 -13.05 38.73
CA SER A 80 22.90 -12.25 37.56
C SER A 80 23.03 -13.04 36.27
N ARG A 81 22.95 -14.37 36.33
CA ARG A 81 23.04 -15.26 35.15
C ARG A 81 22.06 -16.42 35.29
N HIS A 82 21.14 -16.53 34.34
CA HIS A 82 20.14 -17.59 34.25
C HIS A 82 20.37 -18.33 32.94
N ASN A 83 20.89 -19.55 33.03
CA ASN A 83 21.04 -20.41 31.87
C ASN A 83 20.16 -21.63 32.08
N VAL A 84 19.06 -21.70 31.35
CA VAL A 84 18.09 -22.80 31.45
C VAL A 84 18.76 -24.08 30.98
N HIS A 85 18.64 -25.14 31.78
CA HIS A 85 19.24 -26.44 31.44
C HIS A 85 18.70 -26.96 30.10
N LYS A 86 19.55 -27.63 29.31
CA LYS A 86 19.22 -28.07 27.94
C LYS A 86 17.95 -28.92 27.86
N ASP A 87 17.75 -29.81 28.83
CA ASP A 87 16.58 -30.70 28.85
C ASP A 87 15.29 -29.96 29.18
N MET A 88 15.36 -28.99 30.11
CA MET A 88 14.23 -28.12 30.45
C MET A 88 13.87 -27.26 29.24
N LYS A 89 14.88 -26.68 28.59
CA LYS A 89 14.71 -25.90 27.35
C LYS A 89 14.02 -26.70 26.25
N LYS A 90 14.37 -27.98 26.07
CA LYS A 90 13.74 -28.86 25.08
C LYS A 90 12.28 -29.16 25.43
N ALA A 91 11.99 -29.43 26.70
CA ALA A 91 10.64 -29.68 27.18
C ALA A 91 9.75 -28.44 27.02
N MET A 92 10.25 -27.27 27.40
CA MET A 92 9.57 -25.99 27.23
C MET A 92 9.32 -25.68 25.75
N ALA A 93 10.33 -25.87 24.89
CA ALA A 93 10.18 -25.66 23.45
C ALA A 93 9.07 -26.53 22.84
N ALA A 94 9.01 -27.81 23.20
CA ALA A 94 7.98 -28.71 22.71
C ALA A 94 6.57 -28.35 23.22
N HIS A 95 6.45 -27.91 24.47
CA HIS A 95 5.15 -27.54 25.05
C HIS A 95 4.62 -26.21 24.51
N LEU A 96 5.52 -25.28 24.19
CA LEU A 96 5.17 -23.94 23.71
C LEU A 96 5.11 -23.85 22.17
N GLU A 97 5.44 -24.93 21.46
CA GLU A 97 5.54 -24.95 20.00
C GLU A 97 4.20 -24.60 19.33
N ASP A 98 3.11 -25.24 19.76
CA ASP A 98 1.77 -25.02 19.21
C ASP A 98 1.28 -23.59 19.45
N VAL A 99 1.47 -23.05 20.66
CA VAL A 99 1.08 -21.68 21.02
C VAL A 99 1.90 -20.66 20.22
N ARG A 100 3.20 -20.90 20.09
CA ARG A 100 4.10 -20.04 19.31
C ARG A 100 3.74 -20.05 17.82
N LEU A 101 3.48 -21.23 17.25
CA LEU A 101 3.09 -21.38 15.85
C LEU A 101 1.74 -20.72 15.60
N LYS A 102 0.76 -20.90 16.48
CA LYS A 102 -0.54 -20.25 16.38
C LYS A 102 -0.40 -18.72 16.38
N ALA A 103 0.31 -18.16 17.36
CA ALA A 103 0.55 -16.71 17.43
C ALA A 103 1.31 -16.17 16.20
N TYR A 104 2.22 -16.97 15.62
CA TYR A 104 2.94 -16.61 14.41
C TYR A 104 2.06 -16.62 13.17
N TYR A 105 1.23 -17.66 13.00
CA TYR A 105 0.33 -17.78 11.86
C TYR A 105 -0.82 -16.78 11.92
N ASP A 106 -1.34 -16.48 13.11
CA ASP A 106 -2.36 -15.44 13.30
C ASP A 106 -1.79 -14.07 12.87
N ASN A 107 -0.59 -13.71 13.34
CA ASN A 107 0.09 -12.47 12.95
C ASN A 107 0.42 -12.41 11.44
N GLN A 108 0.81 -13.53 10.82
CA GLN A 108 1.02 -13.59 9.37
C GLN A 108 -0.28 -13.43 8.59
N LYS A 109 -1.37 -14.07 9.03
CA LYS A 109 -2.66 -14.02 8.33
C LYS A 109 -3.23 -12.61 8.38
N ASP A 110 -3.19 -11.97 9.55
CA ASP A 110 -3.62 -10.58 9.75
C ASP A 110 -2.76 -9.63 8.89
N GLY A 111 -1.44 -9.86 8.83
CA GLY A 111 -0.54 -9.10 7.97
C GLY A 111 -0.81 -9.29 6.47
N THR A 112 -1.22 -10.48 6.03
CA THR A 112 -1.40 -10.78 4.59
C THR A 112 -2.71 -10.21 4.06
N GLU A 113 -3.83 -10.44 4.74
CA GLU A 113 -5.15 -9.92 4.32
C GLU A 113 -5.18 -8.39 4.34
N ASN A 114 -4.53 -7.77 5.33
CA ASN A 114 -4.45 -6.31 5.45
C ASN A 114 -3.53 -5.71 4.38
N ASN A 115 -2.39 -6.34 4.08
CA ASN A 115 -1.51 -5.90 2.99
C ASN A 115 -2.19 -6.01 1.62
N GLU A 116 -2.92 -7.09 1.35
CA GLU A 116 -3.65 -7.24 0.08
C GLU A 116 -4.72 -6.16 -0.11
N LEU A 117 -5.48 -5.84 0.95
CA LEU A 117 -6.43 -4.73 0.91
C LEU A 117 -5.75 -3.38 0.68
N LYS A 118 -4.65 -3.10 1.39
CA LYS A 118 -3.89 -1.86 1.20
C LYS A 118 -3.23 -1.75 -0.18
N GLU A 119 -2.79 -2.88 -0.75
CA GLU A 119 -2.19 -2.96 -2.08
C GLU A 119 -3.20 -2.76 -3.21
N ASN A 120 -4.47 -3.13 -3.01
CA ASN A 120 -5.54 -2.93 -3.98
C ASN A 120 -6.13 -1.51 -3.99
N GLY A 121 -5.69 -0.67 -3.05
CA GLY A 121 -6.12 0.72 -2.95
C GLY A 121 -5.62 1.63 -4.08
N PRO A 122 -6.07 2.90 -4.08
CA PRO A 122 -5.64 3.90 -5.05
C PRO A 122 -4.13 4.10 -4.97
N LYS A 123 -3.48 4.04 -6.14
CA LYS A 123 -2.03 4.30 -6.30
C LYS A 123 -1.83 5.54 -7.13
N ILE A 124 -1.01 6.45 -6.62
CA ILE A 124 -0.54 7.61 -7.38
C ILE A 124 0.58 7.11 -8.31
N PRO A 125 0.48 7.31 -9.64
CA PRO A 125 1.56 6.94 -10.55
C PRO A 125 2.87 7.65 -10.19
N GLU A 126 3.98 6.91 -10.17
CA GLU A 126 5.31 7.45 -9.87
C GLU A 126 5.70 8.59 -10.83
N SER A 127 5.24 8.50 -12.08
CA SER A 127 5.37 9.56 -13.09
C SER A 127 4.72 10.88 -12.69
N GLU A 128 3.55 10.85 -12.03
CA GLU A 128 2.88 12.03 -11.48
C GLU A 128 3.69 12.61 -10.31
N LEU A 129 4.24 11.76 -9.45
CA LEU A 129 5.09 12.20 -8.33
C LEU A 129 6.37 12.88 -8.83
N ILE A 130 7.02 12.32 -9.85
CA ILE A 130 8.16 12.93 -10.53
C ILE A 130 7.74 14.26 -11.17
N GLY A 131 6.61 14.28 -11.89
CA GLY A 131 6.04 15.48 -12.50
C GLY A 131 5.82 16.60 -11.48
N LYS A 132 5.23 16.29 -10.33
CA LYS A 132 5.04 17.24 -9.21
C LYS A 132 6.37 17.83 -8.73
N ARG A 133 7.40 17.00 -8.57
CA ARG A 133 8.74 17.45 -8.12
C ARG A 133 9.42 18.37 -9.13
N ILE A 134 9.32 18.08 -10.42
CA ILE A 134 9.99 18.87 -11.47
C ILE A 134 9.16 20.07 -11.95
N ARG A 135 7.87 20.16 -11.58
CA ARG A 135 6.96 21.23 -11.98
C ARG A 135 7.57 22.63 -11.90
N PRO A 136 8.28 23.05 -10.83
CA PRO A 136 8.85 24.40 -10.75
C PRO A 136 9.87 24.72 -11.85
N LEU A 137 10.47 23.68 -12.47
CA LEU A 137 11.44 23.79 -13.55
C LEU A 137 10.79 23.76 -14.94
N LEU A 138 9.51 23.36 -15.03
CA LEU A 138 8.77 23.26 -16.28
C LEU A 138 8.14 24.61 -16.65
N LYS A 139 8.04 24.86 -17.96
CA LYS A 139 7.28 25.99 -18.49
C LYS A 139 5.81 25.84 -18.10
N GLN A 140 5.28 26.83 -17.38
CA GLN A 140 3.87 26.82 -16.96
C GLN A 140 2.96 27.48 -18.01
N PRO A 141 1.72 26.99 -18.17
CA PRO A 141 0.73 27.67 -19.01
C PRO A 141 0.42 29.05 -18.42
N ARG A 142 0.11 30.01 -19.29
CA ARG A 142 -0.46 31.29 -18.86
C ARG A 142 -1.97 31.13 -18.84
N LEU A 143 -2.57 31.27 -17.67
CA LEU A 143 -4.00 31.05 -17.46
C LEU A 143 -4.66 32.34 -16.99
N THR A 144 -5.90 32.51 -17.40
CA THR A 144 -6.81 33.52 -16.89
C THR A 144 -7.45 33.08 -15.57
N ASP A 145 -7.96 34.02 -14.77
CA ASP A 145 -8.65 33.71 -13.52
C ASP A 145 -9.87 32.79 -13.73
N GLU A 146 -10.52 32.88 -14.89
CA GLU A 146 -11.65 32.02 -15.25
C GLU A 146 -11.20 30.57 -15.49
N GLU A 147 -10.09 30.37 -16.21
CA GLU A 147 -9.51 29.04 -16.44
C GLU A 147 -9.01 28.42 -15.13
N ILE A 148 -8.43 29.21 -14.22
CA ILE A 148 -7.99 28.73 -12.91
C ILE A 148 -9.19 28.20 -12.11
N ARG A 149 -10.29 28.96 -12.04
CA ARG A 149 -11.52 28.52 -11.34
C ARG A 149 -12.13 27.29 -11.99
N SER A 150 -12.13 27.22 -13.32
CA SER A 150 -12.64 26.04 -14.04
C SER A 150 -11.77 24.81 -13.77
N ALA A 151 -10.45 24.97 -13.70
CA ALA A 151 -9.52 23.88 -13.38
C ALA A 151 -9.69 23.38 -11.94
N GLU A 152 -9.85 24.31 -10.98
CA GLU A 152 -10.15 23.98 -9.58
C GLU A 152 -11.46 23.20 -9.45
N ALA A 153 -12.52 23.64 -10.12
CA ALA A 153 -13.81 22.95 -10.12
C ALA A 153 -13.70 21.55 -10.72
N MET A 154 -12.96 21.39 -11.84
CA MET A 154 -12.74 20.10 -12.47
C MET A 154 -11.93 19.15 -11.58
N ARG A 155 -10.89 19.65 -10.88
CA ARG A 155 -10.16 18.82 -9.91
C ARG A 155 -11.06 18.35 -8.78
N LEU A 156 -11.93 19.22 -8.28
CA LEU A 156 -12.88 18.86 -7.22
C LEU A 156 -13.88 17.79 -7.70
N GLU A 157 -14.41 17.95 -8.91
CA GLU A 157 -15.29 16.96 -9.55
C GLU A 157 -14.59 15.59 -9.67
N MET A 158 -13.40 15.55 -10.24
CA MET A 158 -12.62 14.30 -10.38
C MET A 158 -12.24 13.68 -9.03
N LEU A 159 -11.95 14.50 -8.02
CA LEU A 159 -11.70 14.03 -6.65
C LEU A 159 -12.95 13.34 -6.08
N LEU A 160 -14.12 13.93 -6.26
CA LEU A 160 -15.38 13.37 -5.76
C LEU A 160 -15.74 12.07 -6.49
N GLU A 161 -15.60 12.05 -7.82
CA GLU A 161 -15.82 10.84 -8.63
C GLU A 161 -14.89 9.69 -8.22
N GLU A 162 -13.60 9.98 -8.02
CA GLU A 162 -12.63 8.95 -7.61
C GLU A 162 -12.90 8.47 -6.17
N LYS A 163 -13.26 9.37 -5.25
CA LYS A 163 -13.70 8.99 -3.90
C LYS A 163 -14.91 8.07 -3.92
N GLU A 164 -15.98 8.47 -4.59
CA GLU A 164 -17.21 7.69 -4.69
C GLU A 164 -16.94 6.29 -5.26
N ARG A 165 -16.10 6.21 -6.30
CA ARG A 165 -15.70 4.93 -6.90
C ARG A 165 -15.01 4.00 -5.90
N TYR A 166 -14.04 4.49 -5.14
CA TYR A 166 -13.31 3.66 -4.17
C TYR A 166 -14.12 3.38 -2.90
N GLU A 167 -14.96 4.31 -2.47
CA GLU A 167 -15.93 4.08 -1.40
C GLU A 167 -16.90 2.96 -1.77
N ALA A 168 -17.41 2.95 -3.01
CA ALA A 168 -18.32 1.90 -3.50
C ALA A 168 -17.67 0.50 -3.56
N LEU A 169 -16.35 0.40 -3.68
CA LEU A 169 -15.64 -0.88 -3.66
C LEU A 169 -15.58 -1.51 -2.26
N ILE A 170 -15.44 -0.71 -1.21
CA ILE A 170 -15.25 -1.21 0.16
C ILE A 170 -16.53 -1.17 1.02
N SER A 171 -17.45 -0.26 0.71
CA SER A 171 -18.71 -0.08 1.46
C SER A 171 -19.53 -1.37 1.59
N PRO A 172 -19.70 -2.22 0.55
CA PRO A 172 -20.46 -3.46 0.69
C PRO A 172 -19.89 -4.39 1.77
N ARG A 173 -18.55 -4.49 1.85
CA ARG A 173 -17.87 -5.33 2.84
C ARG A 173 -17.99 -4.75 4.25
N ILE A 174 -17.93 -3.41 4.38
CA ILE A 174 -18.17 -2.73 5.65
C ILE A 174 -19.60 -3.00 6.15
N GLU A 175 -20.60 -2.87 5.27
CA GLU A 175 -22.00 -3.10 5.64
C GLU A 175 -22.28 -4.57 5.99
N GLU A 176 -21.67 -5.52 5.29
CA GLU A 176 -21.74 -6.95 5.64
C GLU A 176 -21.18 -7.21 7.05
N VAL A 177 -20.01 -6.66 7.38
CA VAL A 177 -19.41 -6.82 8.71
C VAL A 177 -20.27 -6.16 9.79
N LYS A 178 -20.87 -4.98 9.52
CA LYS A 178 -21.80 -4.32 10.45
C LYS A 178 -23.05 -5.15 10.71
N GLN A 179 -23.61 -5.80 9.68
CA GLN A 179 -24.77 -6.68 9.84
C GLN A 179 -24.42 -7.89 10.70
N ASN A 180 -23.30 -8.56 10.39
CA ASN A 180 -22.82 -9.69 11.17
C ASN A 180 -22.52 -9.32 12.63
N LEU A 181 -22.01 -8.09 12.87
CA LEU A 181 -21.76 -7.58 14.22
C LEU A 181 -23.07 -7.42 14.99
N ALA A 182 -24.09 -6.83 14.38
CA ALA A 182 -25.41 -6.68 15.01
C ALA A 182 -26.06 -8.04 15.34
N ASP A 183 -25.89 -9.03 14.47
CA ASP A 183 -26.37 -10.39 14.72
C ASP A 183 -25.60 -11.06 15.88
N ALA A 184 -24.28 -10.88 15.96
CA ALA A 184 -23.45 -11.39 17.05
C ALA A 184 -23.80 -10.73 18.40
N GLU A 185 -24.05 -9.42 18.40
CA GLU A 185 -24.54 -8.67 19.56
C GLU A 185 -25.90 -9.19 20.03
N SER A 186 -26.81 -9.48 19.10
CA SER A 186 -28.13 -10.05 19.42
C SER A 186 -28.04 -11.46 20.00
N ASN A 187 -27.02 -12.23 19.61
CA ASN A 187 -26.83 -13.62 20.05
C ASN A 187 -25.95 -13.74 21.32
N GLY A 188 -25.31 -12.65 21.75
CA GLY A 188 -24.41 -12.64 22.92
C GLY A 188 -23.11 -13.41 22.71
N ASP A 189 -22.61 -13.45 21.47
CA ASP A 189 -21.36 -14.15 21.12
C ASP A 189 -20.16 -13.18 21.23
N ASP A 190 -19.59 -13.11 22.44
CA ASP A 190 -18.47 -12.20 22.77
C ASP A 190 -17.22 -12.41 21.89
N GLU A 191 -16.95 -13.63 21.43
CA GLU A 191 -15.78 -13.93 20.58
C GLU A 191 -15.97 -13.37 19.17
N SER A 192 -17.17 -13.57 18.60
CA SER A 192 -17.54 -13.00 17.31
C SER A 192 -17.62 -11.48 17.34
N ILE A 193 -18.15 -10.89 18.43
CA ILE A 193 -18.22 -9.42 18.60
C ILE A 193 -16.83 -8.80 18.54
N ASN A 194 -15.86 -9.35 19.28
CA ASN A 194 -14.49 -8.83 19.30
C ASN A 194 -13.83 -8.92 17.91
N THR A 195 -13.98 -10.05 17.24
CA THR A 195 -13.39 -10.30 15.92
C THR A 195 -14.00 -9.38 14.83
N LEU A 196 -15.32 -9.23 14.83
CA LEU A 196 -16.03 -8.38 13.88
C LEU A 196 -15.77 -6.90 14.13
N THR A 197 -15.64 -6.48 15.40
CA THR A 197 -15.25 -5.11 15.76
C THR A 197 -13.85 -4.78 15.24
N TYR A 198 -12.90 -5.70 15.42
CA TYR A 198 -11.55 -5.55 14.89
C TYR A 198 -11.57 -5.41 13.36
N THR A 199 -12.25 -6.32 12.67
CA THR A 199 -12.39 -6.31 11.21
C THR A 199 -13.04 -5.01 10.70
N LEU A 200 -14.07 -4.51 11.39
CA LEU A 200 -14.74 -3.26 11.04
C LEU A 200 -13.80 -2.06 11.16
N ASN A 201 -13.01 -2.00 12.24
CA ASN A 201 -12.02 -0.94 12.43
C ASN A 201 -10.94 -0.98 11.33
N GLU A 202 -10.44 -2.16 10.97
CA GLU A 202 -9.47 -2.31 9.88
C GLU A 202 -10.04 -1.85 8.53
N LEU A 203 -11.24 -2.28 8.16
CA LEU A 203 -11.85 -1.86 6.89
C LEU A 203 -12.10 -0.35 6.85
N THR A 204 -12.51 0.24 7.98
CA THR A 204 -12.69 1.69 8.11
C THR A 204 -11.36 2.42 7.97
N GLU A 205 -10.29 1.89 8.55
CA GLU A 205 -8.93 2.43 8.43
C GLU A 205 -8.42 2.37 6.98
N VAL A 206 -8.60 1.22 6.31
CA VAL A 206 -8.25 1.05 4.90
C VAL A 206 -9.02 2.05 4.03
N GLN A 207 -10.33 2.21 4.26
CA GLN A 207 -11.14 3.20 3.55
C GLN A 207 -10.60 4.63 3.76
N ARG A 208 -10.25 4.98 5.01
CA ARG A 208 -9.66 6.28 5.34
C ARG A 208 -8.35 6.50 4.59
N GLU A 209 -7.41 5.55 4.64
CA GLU A 209 -6.14 5.62 3.92
C GLU A 209 -6.35 5.80 2.41
N TRP A 210 -7.33 5.10 1.82
CA TRP A 210 -7.65 5.22 0.40
C TRP A 210 -8.14 6.64 0.07
N ILE A 211 -9.04 7.19 0.87
CA ILE A 211 -9.56 8.55 0.72
C ILE A 211 -8.44 9.58 0.84
N GLU A 212 -7.56 9.46 1.84
CA GLU A 212 -6.41 10.36 2.03
C GLU A 212 -5.44 10.32 0.84
N ARG A 213 -5.18 9.13 0.28
CA ARG A 213 -4.36 8.99 -0.94
C ARG A 213 -5.02 9.69 -2.13
N ILE A 214 -6.33 9.57 -2.32
CA ILE A 214 -7.07 10.27 -3.39
C ILE A 214 -7.01 11.79 -3.17
N GLU A 215 -7.27 12.25 -1.96
CA GLU A 215 -7.18 13.68 -1.62
C GLU A 215 -5.78 14.23 -1.88
N SER A 216 -4.74 13.56 -1.40
CA SER A 216 -3.35 13.99 -1.61
C SER A 216 -2.98 14.04 -3.11
N ARG A 217 -3.54 13.11 -3.91
CA ARG A 217 -3.35 13.10 -5.36
C ARG A 217 -3.89 14.39 -5.99
N TRP A 218 -5.12 14.77 -5.68
CA TRP A 218 -5.87 15.86 -6.33
C TRP A 218 -5.67 17.24 -5.72
N MET A 219 -5.49 17.34 -4.40
CA MET A 219 -5.22 18.61 -3.71
C MET A 219 -3.84 19.18 -4.06
N THR A 220 -2.92 18.32 -4.49
CA THR A 220 -1.61 18.74 -4.99
C THR A 220 -1.66 18.95 -6.50
N HIS A 221 -1.39 20.17 -6.93
CA HIS A 221 -1.26 20.50 -8.36
C HIS A 221 -0.11 19.72 -9.01
N SER A 222 -0.42 19.04 -10.11
CA SER A 222 0.49 18.28 -10.95
C SER A 222 0.55 18.89 -12.35
N PRO A 223 1.70 18.86 -13.08
CA PRO A 223 1.71 19.31 -14.47
C PRO A 223 0.90 18.38 -15.39
N ASN A 224 0.83 17.09 -15.04
CA ASN A 224 0.07 16.09 -15.78
C ASN A 224 -0.52 15.02 -14.86
N ARG A 225 -1.54 14.33 -15.36
CA ARG A 225 -2.13 13.14 -14.72
C ARG A 225 -2.33 12.05 -15.75
N ILE A 226 -2.10 10.80 -15.35
CA ILE A 226 -2.25 9.65 -16.24
C ILE A 226 -3.46 8.82 -15.82
N PHE A 227 -4.24 8.46 -16.83
CA PHE A 227 -5.40 7.59 -16.74
C PHE A 227 -5.25 6.45 -17.73
N ILE A 228 -5.96 5.36 -17.47
CA ILE A 228 -6.15 4.26 -18.41
C ILE A 228 -7.64 4.23 -18.72
N GLY A 229 -7.99 4.19 -19.99
CA GLY A 229 -9.40 4.12 -20.38
C GLY A 229 -9.60 4.09 -21.87
N ASP A 230 -10.85 3.87 -22.25
CA ASP A 230 -11.27 3.79 -23.63
C ASP A 230 -11.26 5.20 -24.24
N THR A 231 -10.72 5.32 -25.45
CA THR A 231 -10.78 6.58 -26.21
C THR A 231 -11.58 6.38 -27.49
N ILE A 232 -12.29 7.42 -27.92
CA ILE A 232 -13.04 7.43 -29.20
C ILE A 232 -12.09 7.25 -30.40
N SER A 233 -10.86 7.78 -30.28
CA SER A 233 -9.81 7.63 -31.29
C SER A 233 -9.10 6.28 -31.16
N ARG A 234 -8.47 5.82 -32.25
CA ARG A 234 -7.55 4.67 -32.25
C ARG A 234 -6.13 5.04 -31.78
N ASP A 235 -5.90 6.29 -31.43
CA ASP A 235 -4.63 6.76 -30.88
C ASP A 235 -4.25 5.99 -29.62
N VAL A 236 -2.94 5.81 -29.39
CA VAL A 236 -2.42 5.09 -28.21
C VAL A 236 -2.59 5.87 -26.92
N TYR A 237 -2.72 7.18 -27.00
CA TYR A 237 -3.07 8.05 -25.89
C TYR A 237 -4.01 9.17 -26.36
N LYS A 238 -4.63 9.88 -25.43
CA LYS A 238 -5.37 11.12 -25.66
C LYS A 238 -4.95 12.16 -24.63
N MET A 239 -4.74 13.39 -25.07
CA MET A 239 -4.53 14.53 -24.18
C MET A 239 -5.85 15.32 -24.06
N ARG A 240 -6.22 15.66 -22.83
CA ARG A 240 -7.32 16.58 -22.50
C ARG A 240 -6.76 17.75 -21.70
N ASP A 241 -7.05 18.97 -22.16
CA ASP A 241 -6.78 20.20 -21.42
C ASP A 241 -7.74 20.27 -20.22
N ALA A 242 -7.19 20.22 -19.01
CA ALA A 242 -7.94 20.34 -17.75
C ALA A 242 -7.76 21.73 -17.11
N GLY A 243 -7.45 22.75 -17.91
CA GLY A 243 -7.14 24.10 -17.45
C GLY A 243 -5.66 24.23 -17.13
N ASP A 244 -5.24 23.84 -15.92
CA ASP A 244 -3.86 23.98 -15.45
C ASP A 244 -3.04 22.67 -15.44
N GLU A 245 -3.68 21.54 -15.73
CA GLU A 245 -3.04 20.23 -15.83
C GLU A 245 -3.31 19.57 -17.19
N ALA A 246 -2.35 18.78 -17.68
CA ALA A 246 -2.55 17.93 -18.85
C ALA A 246 -3.08 16.55 -18.41
N HIS A 247 -4.32 16.21 -18.78
CA HIS A 247 -4.89 14.89 -18.50
C HIS A 247 -4.62 13.95 -19.66
N ILE A 248 -3.87 12.88 -19.41
CA ILE A 248 -3.42 11.94 -20.44
C ILE A 248 -4.08 10.59 -20.19
N THR A 249 -4.89 10.14 -21.13
CA THR A 249 -5.53 8.83 -21.08
C THR A 249 -4.81 7.89 -22.04
N ILE A 250 -4.21 6.82 -21.51
CA ILE A 250 -3.67 5.73 -22.31
C ILE A 250 -4.83 4.85 -22.79
N ASN A 251 -4.91 4.65 -24.11
CA ASN A 251 -6.01 3.93 -24.72
C ASN A 251 -5.85 2.42 -24.55
N ASN A 252 -6.68 1.84 -23.68
CA ASN A 252 -6.66 0.41 -23.36
C ASN A 252 -7.17 -0.50 -24.50
N GLN A 253 -7.74 0.06 -25.57
CA GLN A 253 -8.26 -0.68 -26.71
C GLN A 253 -7.19 -0.97 -27.77
N THR A 254 -6.01 -0.40 -27.65
CA THR A 254 -4.92 -0.55 -28.65
C THR A 254 -4.13 -1.84 -28.47
N GLU A 255 -3.56 -2.35 -29.56
CA GLU A 255 -2.63 -3.49 -29.53
C GLU A 255 -1.38 -3.17 -28.69
N PHE A 256 -0.92 -1.91 -28.73
CA PHE A 256 0.13 -1.44 -27.83
C PHE A 256 -0.22 -1.65 -26.36
N TYR A 257 -1.43 -1.28 -25.94
CA TYR A 257 -1.82 -1.49 -24.55
C TYR A 257 -1.82 -2.97 -24.20
N ARG A 258 -2.46 -3.80 -25.03
CA ARG A 258 -2.60 -5.24 -24.78
C ARG A 258 -1.25 -5.95 -24.74
N LYS A 259 -0.40 -5.74 -25.74
CA LYS A 259 0.87 -6.48 -25.88
C LYS A 259 2.01 -5.91 -25.05
N VAL A 260 2.00 -4.61 -24.73
CA VAL A 260 3.12 -3.93 -24.06
C VAL A 260 2.69 -3.34 -22.72
N TYR A 261 1.80 -2.36 -22.74
CA TYR A 261 1.52 -1.55 -21.55
C TYR A 261 0.90 -2.38 -20.42
N SER A 262 0.00 -3.32 -20.73
CA SER A 262 -0.65 -4.19 -19.75
C SER A 262 0.32 -5.18 -19.08
N LYS A 263 1.35 -5.61 -19.81
CA LYS A 263 2.37 -6.54 -19.29
C LYS A 263 3.27 -5.87 -18.26
N VAL A 264 3.51 -4.56 -18.39
CA VAL A 264 4.29 -3.79 -17.40
C VAL A 264 3.47 -3.28 -16.22
N LEU A 265 2.13 -3.33 -16.30
CA LEU A 265 1.24 -3.02 -15.17
C LEU A 265 1.26 -4.09 -14.08
N ASN A 266 1.42 -5.36 -14.47
CA ASN A 266 1.21 -6.53 -13.61
C ASN A 266 2.49 -7.27 -13.21
N ALA A 267 3.66 -6.68 -13.46
CA ALA A 267 4.94 -7.39 -13.37
C ALA A 267 5.87 -6.81 -12.28
N ASP A 268 6.94 -7.56 -12.02
CA ASP A 268 7.93 -7.34 -10.96
C ASP A 268 8.54 -5.93 -10.88
N HIS A 269 9.37 -5.67 -9.86
CA HIS A 269 10.02 -4.37 -9.63
C HIS A 269 10.76 -3.79 -10.84
N LYS A 270 11.29 -4.63 -11.75
CA LYS A 270 11.94 -4.15 -12.99
C LYS A 270 10.92 -3.60 -13.98
N SER A 271 9.78 -4.26 -14.08
CA SER A 271 8.66 -3.85 -14.94
C SER A 271 8.01 -2.56 -14.44
N LEU A 272 7.99 -2.31 -13.12
CA LEU A 272 7.53 -1.05 -12.55
C LEU A 272 8.37 0.16 -13.03
N LYS A 273 9.70 0.01 -13.13
CA LYS A 273 10.55 1.07 -13.69
C LYS A 273 10.24 1.34 -15.15
N LEU A 274 10.03 0.28 -15.94
CA LEU A 274 9.69 0.41 -17.35
C LEU A 274 8.33 1.11 -17.52
N LYS A 275 7.33 0.75 -16.71
CA LYS A 275 6.05 1.46 -16.64
C LYS A 275 6.26 2.94 -16.37
N THR A 276 7.03 3.31 -15.33
CA THR A 276 7.31 4.72 -15.02
C THR A 276 7.96 5.45 -16.19
N LEU A 277 8.87 4.82 -16.93
CA LEU A 277 9.49 5.43 -18.12
C LEU A 277 8.48 5.62 -19.27
N MET A 278 7.60 4.64 -19.50
CA MET A 278 6.55 4.75 -20.50
C MET A 278 5.54 5.84 -20.14
N ASP A 279 5.13 5.88 -18.88
CA ASP A 279 4.29 6.95 -18.34
C ASP A 279 4.95 8.32 -18.55
N LEU A 280 6.23 8.47 -18.19
CA LEU A 280 6.98 9.72 -18.37
C LEU A 280 7.08 10.13 -19.85
N MET A 281 7.21 9.18 -20.76
CA MET A 281 7.19 9.44 -22.21
C MET A 281 5.85 10.05 -22.63
N PHE A 282 4.73 9.42 -22.27
CA PHE A 282 3.40 9.94 -22.59
C PHE A 282 3.10 11.25 -21.85
N SER A 283 3.51 11.39 -20.58
CA SER A 283 3.49 12.65 -19.82
C SER A 283 4.23 13.76 -20.56
N SER A 284 5.38 13.47 -21.14
CA SER A 284 6.18 14.46 -21.88
C SER A 284 5.49 14.88 -23.17
N LEU A 285 4.99 13.92 -23.95
CA LEU A 285 4.25 14.20 -25.19
C LEU A 285 2.96 14.99 -24.91
N GLY A 286 2.15 14.52 -23.96
CA GLY A 286 0.89 15.15 -23.60
C GLY A 286 1.07 16.53 -22.97
N TYR A 287 2.09 16.73 -22.15
CA TYR A 287 2.37 18.05 -21.57
C TYR A 287 2.88 19.05 -22.62
N ALA A 288 3.70 18.60 -23.56
CA ALA A 288 4.12 19.43 -24.70
C ALA A 288 2.93 19.83 -25.57
N GLU A 289 2.07 18.86 -25.91
CA GLU A 289 0.82 19.09 -26.63
C GLU A 289 -0.07 20.11 -25.90
N PHE A 290 -0.25 19.97 -24.60
CA PHE A 290 -1.03 20.89 -23.76
C PHE A 290 -0.50 22.32 -23.81
N LEU A 291 0.81 22.52 -23.62
CA LEU A 291 1.41 23.85 -23.64
C LEU A 291 1.32 24.52 -25.01
N ASP A 292 1.56 23.77 -26.08
CA ASP A 292 1.52 24.29 -27.44
C ASP A 292 0.07 24.53 -27.91
N GLY A 293 -0.86 23.65 -27.53
CA GLY A 293 -2.28 23.78 -27.81
C GLY A 293 -2.89 25.05 -27.21
N LYS A 294 -2.43 25.46 -26.02
CA LYS A 294 -2.81 26.76 -25.43
C LYS A 294 -2.18 27.97 -26.13
N SER A 295 -1.13 27.77 -26.92
CA SER A 295 -0.42 28.88 -27.57
C SER A 295 -0.99 29.27 -28.93
N SER A 296 -1.42 28.30 -29.75
CA SER A 296 -2.11 28.57 -31.01
C SER A 296 -2.91 27.38 -31.53
N GLN A 297 -3.98 27.66 -32.29
CA GLN A 297 -4.79 26.64 -32.95
C GLN A 297 -3.99 25.82 -33.98
N GLU A 298 -3.06 26.46 -34.69
CA GLU A 298 -2.18 25.79 -35.65
C GLU A 298 -1.34 24.69 -34.98
N LYS A 299 -0.76 24.99 -33.82
CA LYS A 299 0.01 24.02 -33.05
C LYS A 299 -0.86 22.91 -32.47
N SER A 300 -2.08 23.24 -32.05
CA SER A 300 -3.06 22.23 -31.63
C SER A 300 -3.33 21.21 -32.75
N MET A 301 -3.55 21.68 -33.99
CA MET A 301 -3.72 20.81 -35.15
C MET A 301 -2.45 20.00 -35.48
N PHE A 302 -1.27 20.62 -35.38
CA PHE A 302 0.01 19.91 -35.54
C PHE A 302 0.11 18.72 -34.58
N TRP A 303 -0.21 18.93 -33.29
CA TRP A 303 -0.13 17.86 -32.31
C TRP A 303 -1.18 16.77 -32.49
N GLN A 304 -2.36 17.09 -33.04
CA GLN A 304 -3.33 16.07 -33.43
C GLN A 304 -2.73 15.11 -34.48
N VAL A 305 -2.13 15.66 -35.54
CA VAL A 305 -1.47 14.86 -36.58
C VAL A 305 -0.26 14.10 -36.02
N ALA A 306 0.58 14.76 -35.21
CA ALA A 306 1.74 14.13 -34.61
C ALA A 306 1.36 12.95 -33.70
N ARG A 307 0.26 13.06 -32.95
CA ARG A 307 -0.25 11.97 -32.11
C ARG A 307 -0.74 10.80 -32.95
N GLU A 308 -1.46 11.05 -34.04
CA GLU A 308 -1.90 10.00 -34.96
C GLU A 308 -0.70 9.26 -35.57
N GLU A 309 0.34 10.00 -35.98
CA GLU A 309 1.58 9.43 -36.54
C GLU A 309 2.36 8.60 -35.50
N VAL A 310 2.55 9.13 -34.29
CA VAL A 310 3.18 8.39 -33.18
C VAL A 310 2.40 7.12 -32.87
N SER A 311 1.07 7.20 -32.83
CA SER A 311 0.19 6.06 -32.58
C SER A 311 0.32 4.99 -33.68
N LEU A 312 0.36 5.41 -34.94
CA LEU A 312 0.56 4.52 -36.09
C LEU A 312 1.91 3.80 -36.02
N HIS A 313 2.99 4.52 -35.73
CA HIS A 313 4.33 3.92 -35.63
C HIS A 313 4.45 2.96 -34.45
N ILE A 314 3.87 3.30 -33.30
CA ILE A 314 3.82 2.39 -32.15
C ILE A 314 3.03 1.13 -32.50
N ASP A 315 1.85 1.26 -33.12
CA ASP A 315 1.03 0.11 -33.53
C ASP A 315 1.76 -0.78 -34.55
N GLN A 316 2.43 -0.20 -35.54
CA GLN A 316 3.27 -0.93 -36.51
C GLN A 316 4.41 -1.67 -35.82
N PHE A 317 5.13 -1.00 -34.91
CA PHE A 317 6.21 -1.60 -34.15
C PHE A 317 5.73 -2.80 -33.33
N VAL A 318 4.60 -2.64 -32.65
CA VAL A 318 3.99 -3.69 -31.81
C VAL A 318 3.52 -4.88 -32.65
N LYS A 319 2.96 -4.65 -33.84
CA LYS A 319 2.55 -5.71 -34.76
C LYS A 319 3.73 -6.53 -35.31
N LEU A 320 4.91 -5.93 -35.38
CA LEU A 320 6.14 -6.61 -35.81
C LEU A 320 6.86 -7.33 -34.66
N MET A 321 6.45 -7.13 -33.40
CA MET A 321 7.02 -7.87 -32.28
C MET A 321 6.61 -9.35 -32.36
N PRO A 322 7.53 -10.28 -32.10
CA PRO A 322 7.20 -11.70 -32.06
C PRO A 322 6.20 -11.97 -30.92
N ASP A 323 5.14 -12.70 -31.24
CA ASP A 323 4.18 -13.17 -30.24
C ASP A 323 4.86 -14.24 -29.38
N HIS A 324 5.48 -13.81 -28.28
CA HIS A 324 5.94 -14.71 -27.22
C HIS A 324 4.75 -15.16 -26.36
N ASP A 325 3.77 -15.81 -26.98
CA ASP A 325 2.72 -16.56 -26.28
C ASP A 325 2.46 -17.86 -27.06
N ASN A 326 3.30 -18.86 -26.79
CA ASN A 326 2.92 -20.26 -26.59
C ASN A 326 4.17 -21.10 -26.26
N GLY A 327 4.17 -21.69 -25.06
CA GLY A 327 4.95 -22.89 -24.80
C GLY A 327 4.50 -23.99 -25.74
N GLY A 328 5.25 -24.20 -26.81
CA GLY A 328 5.26 -25.46 -27.51
C GLY A 328 6.25 -26.37 -26.82
N GLU A 329 5.73 -27.37 -26.10
CA GLU A 329 6.39 -28.68 -26.09
C GLU A 329 6.69 -29.02 -27.56
N SER A 330 7.95 -28.90 -27.95
CA SER A 330 8.46 -29.65 -29.09
C SER A 330 8.85 -31.02 -28.56
N ASP A 331 7.82 -31.83 -28.34
CA ASP A 331 7.96 -33.27 -28.38
C ASP A 331 8.40 -33.66 -29.81
N GLU A 332 9.51 -34.40 -29.83
CA GLU A 332 9.88 -35.45 -30.79
C GLU A 332 9.66 -35.21 -32.29
N SER A 333 10.77 -35.03 -33.01
CA SER A 333 11.14 -35.94 -34.12
C SER A 333 12.64 -35.93 -34.41
#